data_AF-A0A6J0TXR8-F1
#
_entry.id   AF-A0A6J0TXR8-F1
#
_cell.length_a   1.000
_cell.length_b   1.000
_cell.length_c   1.000
_cell.angle_alpha   90.00
_cell.angle_beta   90.00
_cell.angle_gamma   90.00
#
_symmetry.space_group_name_H-M   'P 1'
#
loop_
_entity.id
_entity.type
_entity.pdbx_description
1 polymer ?
#
loop_
_entity_poly.entity_id
_entity_poly.type
_entity_poly.pdbx_seq_one_letter_code
_entity_poly.pdbx_strand_id
1 'polypeptide(L)'
;MDSAKLCGFLTASFLLVTLLGDPTEACSCAPRHPQSAYCYSDVVIRGKFVALSKERVNISAGEPVWWMRHEIKTTKVYKGPEHMQDVRFLHTPAMESLCGYEHKSSLKGEEYVIAGMLDGDRVMITACSFIQPWAQLTPAQKRGLSSDYNKGCNCTIVPCTSLPCSVNSDNQCLWTDGIMSRIWDDFQAKRLACLPRSDNAGLCTWQSLSSQGPGSLRRTQ
;
A
#
# COMPACT_ATOMS: atom_id res chain seq x y z
N MET A 1 -2.56 -56.32 -3.62
CA MET A 1 -2.19 -55.03 -3.01
C MET A 1 -3.45 -54.50 -2.32
N ASP A 2 -3.48 -54.54 -0.99
CA ASP A 2 -4.74 -54.36 -0.21
C ASP A 2 -5.32 -52.96 -0.40
N SER A 3 -6.54 -52.89 -0.92
CA SER A 3 -7.30 -51.64 -1.12
C SER A 3 -7.44 -50.82 0.17
N ALA A 4 -7.44 -51.48 1.34
CA ALA A 4 -7.48 -50.83 2.64
C ALA A 4 -6.18 -50.08 2.99
N LYS A 5 -5.02 -50.60 2.57
CA LYS A 5 -3.73 -49.95 2.78
C LYS A 5 -3.60 -48.71 1.88
N LEU A 6 -4.02 -48.82 0.62
CA LEU A 6 -4.03 -47.69 -0.32
C LEU A 6 -4.96 -46.56 0.17
N CYS A 7 -6.13 -46.90 0.71
CA CYS A 7 -7.07 -45.93 1.28
C CYS A 7 -6.50 -45.22 2.52
N GLY A 8 -5.82 -45.96 3.41
CA GLY A 8 -5.16 -45.40 4.58
C GLY A 8 -3.99 -44.45 4.26
N PHE A 9 -3.22 -44.75 3.21
CA PHE A 9 -2.15 -43.85 2.74
C PHE A 9 -2.70 -42.58 2.10
N LEU A 10 -3.80 -42.68 1.33
CA LEU A 10 -4.44 -41.53 0.69
C LEU A 10 -5.08 -40.58 1.72
N THR A 11 -5.75 -41.10 2.75
CA THR A 11 -6.34 -40.28 3.81
C THR A 11 -5.29 -39.61 4.68
N ALA A 12 -4.20 -40.32 5.02
CA ALA A 12 -3.07 -39.75 5.76
C ALA A 12 -2.34 -38.65 4.96
N SER A 13 -2.17 -38.85 3.65
CA SER A 13 -1.57 -37.84 2.75
C SER A 13 -2.46 -36.61 2.61
N PHE A 14 -3.78 -36.77 2.52
CA PHE A 14 -4.72 -35.64 2.42
C PHE A 14 -4.74 -34.82 3.72
N LEU A 15 -4.76 -35.49 4.88
CA LEU A 15 -4.64 -34.84 6.19
C LEU A 15 -3.32 -34.07 6.34
N LEU A 16 -2.20 -34.63 5.87
CA LEU A 16 -0.89 -33.96 5.92
C LEU A 16 -0.86 -32.70 5.05
N VAL A 17 -1.47 -32.72 3.86
CA VAL A 17 -1.60 -31.55 2.97
C VAL A 17 -2.51 -30.48 3.56
N THR A 18 -3.55 -30.85 4.32
CA THR A 18 -4.40 -29.86 5.01
C THR A 18 -3.77 -29.26 6.27
N LEU A 19 -2.83 -29.96 6.91
CA LEU A 19 -2.10 -29.46 8.10
C LEU A 19 -0.91 -28.55 7.73
N LEU A 20 -0.35 -28.73 6.54
CA LEU A 20 0.61 -27.82 5.93
C LEU A 20 -0.21 -26.72 5.25
N GLY A 21 -0.52 -25.64 5.98
CA GLY A 21 -1.50 -24.61 5.61
C GLY A 21 -1.49 -24.12 4.15
N ASP A 22 -2.59 -23.48 3.76
CA ASP A 22 -2.96 -23.11 2.38
C ASP A 22 -1.75 -22.84 1.46
N PRO A 23 -1.49 -23.72 0.47
CA PRO A 23 -0.37 -23.54 -0.43
C PRO A 23 -0.63 -22.33 -1.32
N THR A 24 0.27 -21.35 -1.22
CA THR A 24 0.47 -20.23 -2.16
C THR A 24 -0.69 -19.23 -2.28
N GLU A 25 -0.74 -18.26 -1.37
CA GLU A 25 -1.09 -16.90 -1.79
C GLU A 25 -0.14 -16.53 -2.94
N ALA A 26 -0.60 -16.64 -4.19
CA ALA A 26 0.26 -16.41 -5.35
C ALA A 26 0.68 -14.94 -5.49
N CYS A 27 -0.03 -14.03 -4.83
CA CYS A 27 0.36 -12.64 -4.69
C CYS A 27 1.15 -12.43 -3.39
N SER A 28 2.36 -11.86 -3.50
CA SER A 28 3.13 -11.40 -2.36
C SER A 28 3.53 -9.95 -2.54
N CYS A 29 3.38 -9.16 -1.48
CA CYS A 29 3.66 -7.72 -1.50
C CYS A 29 4.92 -7.40 -0.69
N ALA A 30 5.82 -6.62 -1.29
CA ALA A 30 6.91 -6.02 -0.52
C ALA A 30 6.36 -4.98 0.48
N PRO A 31 6.97 -4.84 1.67
CA PRO A 31 6.56 -3.83 2.62
C PRO A 31 6.74 -2.44 2.03
N ARG A 32 5.74 -1.57 2.22
CA ARG A 32 5.73 -0.23 1.65
C ARG A 32 5.33 0.80 2.70
N HIS A 33 6.25 1.71 3.00
CA HIS A 33 6.00 2.84 3.89
C HIS A 33 4.90 3.75 3.29
N PRO A 34 4.01 4.38 4.08
CA PRO A 34 2.94 5.24 3.56
C PRO A 34 3.44 6.37 2.65
N GLN A 35 4.58 6.99 2.97
CA GLN A 35 5.23 7.96 2.10
C GLN A 35 5.65 7.35 0.75
N SER A 36 6.25 6.16 0.74
CA SER A 36 6.64 5.49 -0.51
C SER A 36 5.40 5.17 -1.35
N ALA A 37 4.30 4.74 -0.72
CA ALA A 37 3.03 4.55 -1.42
C ALA A 37 2.50 5.85 -2.03
N TYR A 38 2.57 6.97 -1.31
CA TYR A 38 2.21 8.28 -1.87
C TYR A 38 3.11 8.68 -3.05
N CYS A 39 4.42 8.50 -2.93
CA CYS A 39 5.38 8.96 -3.92
C CYS A 39 5.37 8.13 -5.20
N TYR A 40 5.24 6.81 -5.09
CA TYR A 40 5.25 5.92 -6.25
C TYR A 40 3.88 5.73 -6.91
N SER A 41 2.78 6.22 -6.32
CA SER A 41 1.45 6.22 -6.95
C SER A 41 1.23 7.47 -7.80
N ASP A 42 0.55 7.33 -8.93
CA ASP A 42 0.18 8.48 -9.78
C ASP A 42 -0.97 9.28 -9.17
N VAL A 43 -1.90 8.58 -8.52
CA VAL A 43 -3.11 9.15 -7.92
C VAL A 43 -3.24 8.68 -6.47
N VAL A 44 -3.55 9.62 -5.57
CA VAL A 44 -3.84 9.34 -4.17
C VAL A 44 -5.13 10.08 -3.80
N ILE A 45 -6.17 9.33 -3.44
CA ILE A 45 -7.49 9.87 -3.13
C ILE A 45 -7.97 9.42 -1.75
N ARG A 46 -8.93 10.15 -1.20
CA ARG A 46 -9.86 9.68 -0.18
C ARG A 46 -11.23 9.52 -0.80
N GLY A 47 -11.90 8.41 -0.53
CA GLY A 47 -13.23 8.16 -1.05
C GLY A 47 -13.95 7.03 -0.33
N LYS A 48 -15.18 6.76 -0.77
CA LYS A 48 -16.04 5.69 -0.24
C LYS A 48 -16.35 4.70 -1.34
N PHE A 49 -16.17 3.41 -1.06
CA PHE A 49 -16.60 2.36 -1.97
C PHE A 49 -18.13 2.29 -1.99
N VAL A 50 -18.71 2.30 -3.18
CA VAL A 50 -20.17 2.38 -3.40
C VAL A 50 -20.70 1.08 -3.98
N ALA A 51 -20.06 0.56 -5.02
CA ALA A 51 -20.51 -0.62 -5.74
C ALA A 51 -19.33 -1.42 -6.32
N LEU A 52 -19.60 -2.66 -6.69
CA LEU A 52 -18.65 -3.58 -7.30
C LEU A 52 -19.27 -4.18 -8.56
N SER A 53 -18.49 -4.19 -9.65
CA SER A 53 -18.91 -4.77 -10.93
C SER A 53 -17.77 -5.55 -11.57
N LYS A 54 -18.11 -6.57 -12.37
CA LYS A 54 -17.16 -7.32 -13.21
C LYS A 54 -17.16 -6.75 -14.62
N GLU A 55 -15.97 -6.54 -15.16
CA GLU A 55 -15.75 -6.09 -16.53
C GLU A 55 -14.95 -7.16 -17.28
N ARG A 56 -15.42 -7.54 -18.48
CA ARG A 56 -14.68 -8.44 -19.37
C ARG A 56 -13.73 -7.61 -20.21
N VAL A 57 -12.42 -7.85 -20.09
CA VAL A 57 -11.40 -7.17 -20.89
C VAL A 57 -10.88 -8.15 -21.93
N ASN A 58 -11.02 -7.79 -23.21
CA ASN A 58 -10.46 -8.58 -24.31
C ASN A 58 -8.97 -8.26 -24.43
N ILE A 59 -8.12 -9.28 -24.38
CA ILE A 59 -6.68 -9.14 -24.60
C ILE A 59 -6.37 -9.57 -26.03
N SER A 60 -5.44 -8.87 -26.69
CA SER A 60 -5.06 -9.10 -28.08
C SER A 60 -4.47 -10.51 -28.36
N ALA A 61 -3.98 -11.20 -27.34
CA ALA A 61 -3.44 -12.55 -27.45
C ALA A 61 -3.85 -13.41 -26.23
N GLY A 62 -5.07 -13.94 -26.23
CA GLY A 62 -5.51 -14.92 -25.23
C GLY A 62 -7.01 -14.90 -24.93
N GLU A 63 -7.40 -15.72 -23.95
CA GLU A 63 -8.74 -15.67 -23.37
C GLU A 63 -8.95 -14.31 -22.65
N PRO A 64 -10.15 -13.73 -22.75
CA PRO A 64 -10.46 -12.48 -22.06
C PRO A 64 -10.30 -12.63 -20.55
N VAL A 65 -9.67 -11.63 -19.95
CA VAL A 65 -9.45 -11.58 -18.50
C VAL A 65 -10.53 -10.76 -17.85
N TRP A 66 -10.99 -11.24 -16.70
CA TRP A 66 -11.97 -10.53 -15.89
C TRP A 66 -11.27 -9.51 -15.01
N TRP A 67 -11.75 -8.28 -15.07
CA TRP A 67 -11.35 -7.20 -14.19
C TRP A 67 -12.49 -6.90 -13.22
N MET A 68 -12.14 -6.51 -12.00
CA MET A 68 -13.09 -5.98 -11.04
C MET A 68 -13.00 -4.47 -11.09
N ARG A 69 -14.18 -3.85 -11.13
CA ARG A 69 -14.34 -2.40 -11.14
C ARG A 69 -15.12 -1.98 -9.91
N HIS A 70 -14.45 -1.21 -9.06
CA HIS A 70 -15.03 -0.61 -7.87
C HIS A 70 -15.52 0.80 -8.21
N GLU A 71 -16.78 1.07 -7.96
CA GLU A 71 -17.30 2.44 -7.98
C GLU A 71 -16.92 3.13 -6.66
N ILE A 72 -16.27 4.28 -6.78
CA ILE A 72 -15.80 5.09 -5.66
C ILE A 72 -16.42 6.48 -5.72
N LYS A 73 -16.93 6.95 -4.59
CA LYS A 73 -17.27 8.35 -4.40
C LYS A 73 -16.07 9.08 -3.81
N THR A 74 -15.31 9.78 -4.65
CA THR A 74 -14.16 10.57 -4.22
C THR A 74 -14.61 11.74 -3.33
N THR A 75 -13.93 11.93 -2.19
CA THR A 75 -14.16 13.05 -1.26
C THR A 75 -12.99 14.00 -1.18
N LYS A 76 -11.78 13.54 -1.54
CA LYS A 76 -10.59 14.39 -1.64
C LYS A 76 -9.55 13.76 -2.55
N VAL A 77 -8.87 14.57 -3.34
CA VAL A 77 -7.65 14.18 -4.09
C VAL A 77 -6.43 14.79 -3.40
N TYR A 78 -5.45 13.96 -3.06
CA TYR A 78 -4.17 14.36 -2.44
C TYR A 78 -3.02 14.42 -3.45
N LYS A 79 -3.12 13.62 -4.52
CA LYS A 79 -2.16 13.56 -5.62
C LYS A 79 -2.90 13.07 -6.87
N GLY A 80 -2.58 13.62 -8.02
CA GLY A 80 -3.12 13.20 -9.30
C GLY A 80 -2.99 14.30 -10.35
N PRO A 81 -3.12 13.97 -11.65
CA PRO A 81 -3.20 14.96 -12.72
C PRO A 81 -4.38 15.94 -12.52
N GLU A 82 -4.28 17.14 -13.10
CA GLU A 82 -5.33 18.16 -12.97
C GLU A 82 -6.71 17.69 -13.47
N HIS A 83 -6.76 16.82 -14.48
CA HIS A 83 -8.02 16.30 -15.01
C HIS A 83 -8.64 15.19 -14.12
N MET A 84 -7.92 14.68 -13.12
CA MET A 84 -8.37 13.61 -12.22
C MET A 84 -8.83 14.13 -10.85
N GLN A 85 -9.68 15.16 -10.83
CA GLN A 85 -10.27 15.66 -9.58
C GLN A 85 -11.52 14.90 -9.12
N ASP A 86 -12.11 14.06 -9.99
CA ASP A 86 -13.30 13.25 -9.72
C ASP A 86 -13.10 11.81 -10.21
N VAL A 87 -12.28 11.03 -9.49
CA VAL A 87 -12.09 9.61 -9.78
C VAL A 87 -13.38 8.86 -9.38
N ARG A 88 -13.98 8.14 -10.33
CA ARG A 88 -15.24 7.39 -10.11
C ARG A 88 -15.08 5.89 -10.09
N PHE A 89 -14.04 5.37 -10.75
CA PHE A 89 -13.82 3.94 -10.90
C PHE A 89 -12.38 3.59 -10.57
N LEU A 90 -12.21 2.49 -9.83
CA LEU A 90 -10.94 1.85 -9.58
C LEU A 90 -10.98 0.46 -10.20
N HIS A 91 -9.89 0.08 -10.86
CA HIS A 91 -9.77 -1.16 -11.59
C HIS A 91 -8.73 -2.07 -10.94
N THR A 92 -9.01 -3.37 -10.89
CA THR A 92 -8.10 -4.37 -10.33
C THR A 92 -8.31 -5.71 -11.04
N PRO A 93 -7.28 -6.58 -11.11
CA PRO A 93 -7.49 -7.97 -11.52
C PRO A 93 -8.59 -8.65 -10.71
N ALA A 94 -9.39 -9.53 -11.32
CA ALA A 94 -10.47 -10.22 -10.62
C ALA A 94 -10.04 -11.43 -9.78
N MET A 95 -8.80 -11.86 -9.94
CA MET A 95 -8.26 -13.01 -9.23
C MET A 95 -7.26 -12.53 -8.18
N GLU A 96 -7.40 -12.99 -6.94
CA GLU A 96 -6.46 -12.68 -5.85
C GLU A 96 -5.04 -13.16 -6.17
N SER A 97 -4.91 -14.29 -6.87
CA SER A 97 -3.63 -14.82 -7.34
C SER A 97 -2.89 -13.89 -8.32
N LEU A 98 -3.60 -12.95 -8.95
CA LEU A 98 -3.04 -11.89 -9.80
C LEU A 98 -2.95 -10.55 -9.05
N CYS A 99 -2.90 -10.58 -7.72
CA CYS A 99 -2.95 -9.41 -6.85
C CYS A 99 -4.22 -8.58 -7.00
N GLY A 100 -5.36 -9.23 -7.28
CA GLY A 100 -6.66 -8.60 -7.26
C GLY A 100 -7.01 -8.06 -5.87
N TYR A 101 -7.37 -6.78 -5.77
CA TYR A 101 -7.88 -6.19 -4.55
C TYR A 101 -9.32 -6.64 -4.31
N GLU A 102 -9.57 -7.25 -3.14
CA GLU A 102 -10.91 -7.55 -2.65
C GLU A 102 -11.29 -6.56 -1.54
N HIS A 103 -12.42 -5.87 -1.72
CA HIS A 103 -12.93 -4.96 -0.70
C HIS A 103 -13.74 -5.73 0.35
N LYS A 104 -13.17 -5.91 1.55
CA LYS A 104 -13.76 -6.73 2.61
C LYS A 104 -14.81 -6.01 3.48
N SER A 105 -14.84 -4.67 3.46
CA SER A 105 -15.78 -3.92 4.30
C SER A 105 -17.17 -3.85 3.67
N SER A 106 -18.19 -3.73 4.52
CA SER A 106 -19.53 -3.44 4.04
C SER A 106 -19.50 -2.05 3.40
N LEU A 107 -20.00 -1.92 2.15
CA LEU A 107 -20.06 -0.69 1.33
C LEU A 107 -20.95 0.43 1.95
N LYS A 108 -20.94 0.57 3.28
CA LYS A 108 -21.77 1.42 4.15
C LYS A 108 -21.12 2.77 4.42
N GLY A 109 -20.33 3.27 3.46
CA GLY A 109 -19.85 4.66 3.46
C GLY A 109 -18.68 4.97 4.38
N GLU A 110 -17.91 3.97 4.82
CA GLU A 110 -16.59 4.18 5.41
C GLU A 110 -15.64 4.80 4.38
N GLU A 111 -14.84 5.78 4.82
CA GLU A 111 -13.85 6.43 3.95
C GLU A 111 -12.51 5.69 3.98
N TYR A 112 -11.88 5.58 2.82
CA TYR A 112 -10.58 4.97 2.62
C TYR A 112 -9.64 5.98 1.97
N VAL A 113 -8.36 5.95 2.36
CA VAL A 113 -7.30 6.45 1.48
C VAL A 113 -6.93 5.35 0.50
N ILE A 114 -6.74 5.72 -0.77
CA ILE A 114 -6.41 4.81 -1.85
C ILE A 114 -5.29 5.43 -2.67
N ALA A 115 -4.17 4.71 -2.80
CA ALA A 115 -3.06 5.06 -3.68
C ALA A 115 -3.03 4.10 -4.88
N GLY A 116 -3.15 4.65 -6.09
CA GLY A 116 -3.28 3.90 -7.35
C GLY A 116 -2.34 4.40 -8.43
N MET A 117 -2.17 3.56 -9.46
CA MET A 117 -1.38 3.87 -10.66
C MET A 117 -2.31 4.22 -11.81
N LEU A 118 -1.83 4.96 -12.80
CA LEU A 118 -2.57 5.22 -14.02
C LEU A 118 -2.18 4.25 -15.13
N ASP A 119 -3.21 3.69 -15.78
CA ASP A 119 -3.11 3.00 -17.06
C ASP A 119 -4.03 3.70 -18.06
N GLY A 120 -3.46 4.63 -18.82
CA GLY A 120 -4.24 5.66 -19.53
C GLY A 120 -5.07 6.48 -18.53
N ASP A 121 -6.38 6.52 -18.74
CA ASP A 121 -7.32 7.21 -17.84
C ASP A 121 -7.87 6.31 -16.72
N ARG A 122 -7.41 5.05 -16.62
CA ARG A 122 -7.89 4.09 -15.62
C ARG A 122 -7.01 4.14 -14.38
N VAL A 123 -7.64 4.28 -13.22
CA VAL A 123 -6.94 4.15 -11.93
C VAL A 123 -6.87 2.68 -11.54
N MET A 124 -5.65 2.15 -11.55
CA MET A 124 -5.31 0.77 -11.23
C MET A 124 -4.94 0.63 -9.76
N ILE A 125 -5.56 -0.34 -9.09
CA ILE A 125 -5.22 -0.77 -7.73
C ILE A 125 -4.98 -2.29 -7.70
N THR A 126 -4.27 -2.75 -6.68
CA THR A 126 -3.97 -4.16 -6.43
C THR A 126 -4.07 -4.45 -4.93
N ALA A 127 -3.97 -5.72 -4.56
CA ALA A 127 -3.81 -6.16 -3.16
C ALA A 127 -2.58 -5.50 -2.47
N CYS A 128 -1.57 -5.06 -3.23
CA CYS A 128 -0.38 -4.38 -2.71
C CYS A 128 -0.47 -2.84 -2.68
N SER A 129 -1.58 -2.27 -3.15
CA SER A 129 -1.82 -0.83 -3.09
C SER A 129 -2.03 -0.37 -1.65
N PHE A 130 -1.66 0.87 -1.36
CA PHE A 130 -1.95 1.45 -0.05
C PHE A 130 -3.41 1.86 0.02
N ILE A 131 -4.23 0.95 0.56
CA ILE A 131 -5.67 1.13 0.76
C ILE A 131 -5.97 0.91 2.23
N GLN A 132 -6.35 1.96 2.94
CA GLN A 132 -6.53 1.92 4.41
C GLN A 132 -7.76 2.73 4.84
N PRO A 133 -8.52 2.27 5.85
CA PRO A 133 -9.59 3.05 6.43
C PRO A 133 -9.07 4.39 6.97
N TRP A 134 -9.68 5.49 6.55
CA TRP A 134 -9.28 6.84 6.94
C TRP A 134 -9.32 7.04 8.46
N ALA A 135 -10.26 6.38 9.14
CA ALA A 135 -10.39 6.42 10.59
C ALA A 135 -9.18 5.82 11.32
N GLN A 136 -8.51 4.83 10.72
CA GLN A 136 -7.38 4.11 11.32
C GLN A 136 -6.03 4.84 11.11
N LEU A 137 -5.96 5.80 10.18
CA LEU A 137 -4.76 6.59 9.98
C LEU A 137 -4.48 7.53 11.14
N THR A 138 -3.21 7.60 11.54
CA THR A 138 -2.74 8.53 12.57
C THR A 138 -2.83 9.99 12.10
N PRO A 139 -2.89 10.98 13.01
CA PRO A 139 -2.82 12.39 12.63
C PRO A 139 -1.57 12.73 11.80
N ALA A 140 -0.44 12.09 12.12
CA ALA A 140 0.82 12.20 11.37
C ALA A 140 0.68 11.69 9.93
N GLN A 141 0.09 10.51 9.71
CA GLN A 141 -0.14 9.98 8.37
C GLN A 141 -1.10 10.87 7.56
N LYS A 142 -2.16 11.38 8.19
CA LYS A 142 -3.11 12.32 7.55
C LYS A 142 -2.44 13.62 7.12
N ARG A 143 -1.54 14.16 7.96
CA ARG A 143 -0.69 15.31 7.64
C ARG A 143 0.29 14.98 6.51
N GLY A 144 0.94 13.82 6.56
CA GLY A 144 1.82 13.31 5.51
C GLY A 144 1.15 13.32 4.14
N LEU A 145 -0.03 12.71 4.04
CA LEU A 145 -0.85 12.68 2.82
C LEU A 145 -1.23 14.08 2.32
N SER A 146 -1.50 15.01 3.25
CA SER A 146 -1.97 16.36 2.90
C SER A 146 -0.87 17.31 2.46
N SER A 147 0.38 17.11 2.90
CA SER A 147 1.46 18.07 2.58
C SER A 147 2.88 17.49 2.57
N ASP A 148 3.23 16.65 3.54
CA ASP A 148 4.64 16.40 3.85
C ASP A 148 5.25 15.27 3.01
N TYR A 149 4.48 14.24 2.65
CA TYR A 149 4.98 13.14 1.82
C TYR A 149 5.44 13.61 0.44
N ASN A 150 4.75 14.57 -0.18
CA ASN A 150 5.17 15.14 -1.47
C ASN A 150 6.57 15.78 -1.41
N LYS A 151 6.90 16.47 -0.32
CA LYS A 151 8.20 17.12 -0.12
C LYS A 151 9.34 16.10 -0.02
N GLY A 152 9.03 14.87 0.40
CA GLY A 152 9.98 13.79 0.57
C GLY A 152 10.06 12.83 -0.61
N CYS A 153 9.39 13.08 -1.74
CA CYS A 153 9.41 12.13 -2.86
C CYS A 153 10.75 12.04 -3.60
N ASN A 154 11.65 13.00 -3.38
CA ASN A 154 13.05 12.90 -3.84
C ASN A 154 13.93 12.05 -2.90
N CYS A 155 13.42 11.70 -1.71
CA CYS A 155 14.08 10.82 -0.77
C CYS A 155 13.62 9.36 -0.96
N THR A 156 14.53 8.41 -0.74
CA THR A 156 14.24 6.98 -0.88
C THR A 156 14.17 6.31 0.48
N ILE A 157 13.04 5.68 0.79
CA ILE A 157 12.89 4.88 2.02
C ILE A 157 13.27 3.44 1.71
N VAL A 158 14.26 2.90 2.44
CA VAL A 158 14.80 1.57 2.23
C VAL A 158 14.34 0.64 3.35
N PRO A 159 13.46 -0.36 3.09
CA PRO A 159 13.06 -1.34 4.10
C PRO A 159 14.25 -2.23 4.50
N CYS A 160 14.49 -2.35 5.80
CA CYS A 160 15.45 -3.29 6.35
C CYS A 160 14.79 -4.65 6.61
N THR A 161 14.89 -5.57 5.64
CA THR A 161 14.24 -6.89 5.69
C THR A 161 15.08 -7.98 6.35
N SER A 162 16.39 -7.75 6.51
CA SER A 162 17.35 -8.67 7.13
C SER A 162 18.57 -7.90 7.62
N LEU A 163 19.19 -8.37 8.70
CA LEU A 163 20.44 -7.80 9.23
C LEU A 163 21.67 -8.45 8.55
N PRO A 164 22.74 -7.68 8.29
CA PRO A 164 22.86 -6.22 8.47
C PRO A 164 22.19 -5.44 7.33
N CYS A 165 21.73 -4.22 7.61
CA CYS A 165 21.18 -3.30 6.61
C CYS A 165 21.74 -1.89 6.82
N SER A 166 21.95 -1.17 5.73
CA SER A 166 22.50 0.19 5.72
C SER A 166 21.97 0.98 4.53
N VAL A 167 22.14 2.29 4.56
CA VAL A 167 21.86 3.18 3.42
C VAL A 167 23.13 3.39 2.61
N ASN A 168 22.98 3.53 1.30
CA ASN A 168 24.08 3.69 0.36
C ASN A 168 24.23 5.13 -0.16
N SER A 169 23.31 6.03 0.20
CA SER A 169 23.32 7.43 -0.24
C SER A 169 22.66 8.36 0.77
N ASP A 170 23.02 9.64 0.71
CA ASP A 170 22.52 10.67 1.63
C ASP A 170 21.01 10.95 1.48
N ASN A 171 20.42 10.63 0.33
CA ASN A 171 18.98 10.80 0.09
C ASN A 171 18.14 9.60 0.59
N GLN A 172 18.73 8.65 1.30
CA GLN A 172 18.06 7.44 1.78
C GLN A 172 17.76 7.49 3.29
N CYS A 173 16.57 7.00 3.67
CA CYS A 173 16.24 6.73 5.07
C CYS A 173 15.99 5.24 5.28
N LEU A 174 16.67 4.65 6.26
CA LEU A 174 16.51 3.23 6.61
C LEU A 174 15.22 3.02 7.42
N TRP A 175 14.35 2.13 6.95
CA TRP A 175 13.10 1.77 7.61
C TRP A 175 13.23 0.42 8.32
N THR A 176 13.10 0.44 9.63
CA THR A 176 13.44 -0.65 10.56
C THR A 176 12.25 -1.21 11.33
N ASP A 177 11.04 -0.65 11.21
CA ASP A 177 9.85 -1.12 11.95
C ASP A 177 9.66 -2.65 11.88
N GLY A 178 9.76 -3.22 10.68
CA GLY A 178 9.51 -4.65 10.45
C GLY A 178 10.68 -5.59 10.73
N ILE A 179 11.82 -5.11 11.22
CA ILE A 179 13.05 -5.92 11.26
C ILE A 179 12.94 -7.12 12.22
N MET A 180 12.33 -6.93 13.40
CA MET A 180 12.19 -7.97 14.42
C MET A 180 10.87 -8.75 14.28
N SER A 181 9.76 -8.05 14.11
CA SER A 181 8.41 -8.62 14.17
C SER A 181 7.78 -8.89 12.80
N ARG A 182 8.39 -8.42 11.70
CA ARG A 182 7.77 -8.32 10.37
C ARG A 182 6.49 -7.47 10.34
N ILE A 183 6.21 -6.71 11.40
CA ILE A 183 5.12 -5.74 11.46
C ILE A 183 5.65 -4.39 10.99
N TRP A 184 5.16 -3.94 9.84
CA TRP A 184 5.67 -2.72 9.19
C TRP A 184 4.85 -1.47 9.53
N ASP A 185 3.64 -1.60 10.06
CA ASP A 185 2.82 -0.47 10.51
C ASP A 185 3.13 -0.10 11.98
N ASP A 186 4.36 0.34 12.24
CA ASP A 186 4.80 0.76 13.58
C ASP A 186 5.32 2.21 13.59
N PHE A 187 6.21 2.56 14.52
CA PHE A 187 6.59 3.93 14.84
C PHE A 187 7.00 4.77 13.63
N GLN A 188 7.88 4.29 12.75
CA GLN A 188 8.33 5.08 11.60
C GLN A 188 7.18 5.28 10.62
N ALA A 189 6.47 4.21 10.24
CA ALA A 189 5.31 4.26 9.34
C ALA A 189 4.15 5.11 9.87
N LYS A 190 3.97 5.15 11.20
CA LYS A 190 2.86 5.87 11.85
C LYS A 190 3.16 7.33 12.14
N ARG A 191 4.43 7.72 12.28
CA ARG A 191 4.80 9.03 12.85
C ARG A 191 5.84 9.82 12.07
N LEU A 192 6.62 9.19 11.20
CA LEU A 192 7.77 9.82 10.56
C LEU A 192 7.57 9.97 9.05
N ALA A 193 8.32 10.91 8.48
CA ALA A 193 8.56 11.03 7.05
C ALA A 193 10.06 11.17 6.78
N CYS A 194 10.53 10.60 5.69
CA CYS A 194 11.88 10.79 5.19
C CYS A 194 11.90 12.06 4.34
N LEU A 195 12.43 13.15 4.89
CA LEU A 195 12.35 14.48 4.28
C LEU A 195 13.76 15.05 4.07
N PRO A 196 13.97 15.87 3.03
CA PRO A 196 15.23 16.58 2.86
C PRO A 196 15.47 17.52 4.06
N ARG A 197 16.74 17.67 4.45
CA ARG A 197 17.15 18.60 5.50
C ARG A 197 17.03 20.04 4.99
N SER A 198 16.64 20.97 5.86
CA SER A 198 16.40 22.37 5.45
C SER A 198 17.63 23.11 4.94
N ASP A 199 18.81 22.71 5.41
CA ASP A 199 20.13 23.27 5.07
C ASP A 199 20.88 22.46 4.01
N ASN A 200 20.43 21.24 3.66
CA ASN A 200 21.00 20.44 2.59
C ASN A 200 19.93 19.54 1.97
N ALA A 201 19.43 19.93 0.80
CA ALA A 201 18.40 19.20 0.08
C ALA A 201 18.85 17.82 -0.43
N GLY A 202 20.15 17.54 -0.51
CA GLY A 202 20.70 16.23 -0.89
C GLY A 202 20.73 15.21 0.25
N LEU A 203 20.57 15.67 1.50
CA LEU A 203 20.56 14.81 2.69
C LEU A 203 19.13 14.65 3.21
N CYS A 204 18.65 13.41 3.26
CA CYS A 204 17.33 13.05 3.77
C CYS A 204 17.43 12.39 5.13
N THR A 205 16.53 12.75 6.04
CA THR A 205 16.47 12.18 7.39
C THR A 205 15.04 11.91 7.81
N TRP A 206 14.87 11.00 8.76
CA TRP A 206 13.59 10.80 9.41
C TRP A 206 13.23 12.03 10.25
N GLN A 207 12.09 12.64 9.93
CA GLN A 207 11.53 13.79 10.62
C GLN A 207 10.14 13.44 11.16
N SER A 208 9.83 13.90 12.37
CA SER A 208 8.52 13.66 12.98
C SER A 208 7.43 14.50 12.30
N LEU A 209 6.33 13.83 11.94
CA LEU A 209 5.11 14.47 11.45
C LEU A 209 4.14 14.81 12.59
N SER A 210 4.45 14.48 13.84
CA SER A 210 3.67 14.96 14.98
C SER A 210 3.70 16.48 15.00
N SER A 211 2.58 17.14 15.32
CA SER A 211 2.54 18.58 15.49
C SER A 211 3.59 19.01 16.51
N GLN A 212 4.71 19.56 16.05
CA GLN A 212 5.43 20.52 16.88
C GLN A 212 4.46 21.69 17.03
N GLY A 213 3.93 21.88 18.24
CA GLY A 213 3.37 23.17 18.61
C GLY A 213 4.40 24.28 18.35
N PRO A 214 3.99 25.55 18.30
CA PRO A 214 4.91 26.66 18.10
C PRO A 214 5.90 26.70 19.28
N GLY A 215 7.10 26.17 19.07
CA GLY A 215 8.04 25.93 20.17
C GLY A 215 9.38 25.35 19.74
N SER A 216 9.89 25.73 18.57
CA SER A 216 11.34 25.70 18.35
C SER A 216 11.87 27.07 18.72
N LEU A 217 12.41 27.15 19.93
CA LEU A 217 13.21 28.27 20.41
C LEU A 217 14.18 28.71 19.31
N ARG A 218 14.02 29.96 18.88
CA ARG A 218 15.09 30.71 18.21
C ARG A 218 16.35 30.57 19.07
N ARG A 219 17.35 29.82 18.58
CA ARG A 219 18.74 30.10 18.94
C ARG A 219 19.10 31.39 18.21
N THR A 220 18.82 32.52 18.85
CA THR A 220 19.56 33.75 18.58
C THR A 220 20.93 33.64 19.24
N GLN A 221 21.97 33.88 18.44
CA GLN A 221 23.28 34.35 18.88
C GLN A 221 23.14 35.60 19.74
#